data_AF-A0A3N5SNB0-F1
#
_entry.id   AF-A0A3N5SNB0-F1
#
_cell.length_a   1.000
_cell.length_b   1.000
_cell.length_c   1.000
_cell.angle_alpha   90.00
_cell.angle_beta   90.00
_cell.angle_gamma   90.00
#
_symmetry.space_group_name_H-M   'P 1'
#
loop_
_entity.id
_entity.type
_entity.pdbx_description
1 polymer ?
#
loop_
_entity_poly.entity_id
_entity_poly.type
_entity_poly.pdbx_seq_one_letter_code
_entity_poly.pdbx_strand_id
1 'polypeptide(L)'
;MSLAELDPYFANQVFQMRDGQLSGAIKSGYGYHLVKFLGKRPVTFDSVEDRIVSMLFQQKLAEQFAKWVVQRRRESEVRIYMEDYVKA
;
A
#
# COMPACT_ATOMS: atom_id res chain seq x y z
N MET A 1 7.57 10.94 3.76
CA MET A 1 6.18 10.58 3.43
C MET A 1 5.82 11.17 2.07
N SER A 2 5.47 10.32 1.11
CA SER A 2 4.99 10.71 -0.22
C SER A 2 3.47 10.52 -0.31
N LEU A 3 2.83 11.21 -1.26
CA LEU A 3 1.38 11.11 -1.46
C LEU A 3 0.94 9.66 -1.76
N ALA A 4 1.81 8.86 -2.39
CA ALA A 4 1.56 7.46 -2.72
C ALA A 4 1.58 6.50 -1.51
N GLU A 5 2.09 6.94 -0.36
CA GLU A 5 2.14 6.14 0.88
C GLU A 5 0.89 6.38 1.77
N LEU A 6 0.01 7.29 1.37
CA LEU A 6 -1.21 7.62 2.09
C LEU A 6 -2.39 6.77 1.59
N ASP A 7 -3.49 6.81 2.35
CA ASP A 7 -4.77 6.23 1.92
C ASP A 7 -5.08 6.63 0.46
N PRO A 8 -5.37 5.67 -0.44
CA PRO A 8 -5.55 5.95 -1.86
C PRO A 8 -6.66 6.96 -2.17
N TYR A 9 -7.73 6.95 -1.38
CA TYR A 9 -8.83 7.90 -1.55
C TYR A 9 -8.39 9.32 -1.19
N PHE A 10 -7.78 9.50 -0.03
CA PHE A 10 -7.19 10.77 0.38
C PHE A 10 -6.14 11.28 -0.62
N ALA A 11 -5.22 10.40 -1.04
CA ALA A 11 -4.17 10.73 -1.99
C ALA A 11 -4.73 11.25 -3.33
N ASN A 12 -5.77 10.59 -3.85
CA ASN A 12 -6.43 10.99 -5.09
C ASN A 12 -7.14 12.35 -4.97
N GLN A 13 -7.81 12.61 -3.83
CA GLN A 13 -8.44 13.92 -3.56
C GLN A 13 -7.41 15.06 -3.61
N VAL A 14 -6.27 14.88 -2.94
CA VAL A 14 -5.18 15.88 -2.93
C VAL A 14 -4.54 16.04 -4.30
N PHE A 15 -4.38 14.97 -5.07
CA PHE A 15 -3.75 15.01 -6.40
C PHE A 15 -4.53 15.86 -7.42
N GLN A 16 -5.86 15.98 -7.25
CA GLN A 16 -6.75 16.75 -8.11
C GLN A 16 -6.85 18.23 -7.72
N MET A 17 -6.26 18.64 -6.60
CA MET A 17 -6.32 20.01 -6.13
C MET A 17 -5.47 20.96 -6.97
N ARG A 18 -5.90 22.22 -7.01
CA ARG A 18 -5.17 23.33 -7.63
C ARG A 18 -4.28 24.03 -6.59
N ASP A 19 -3.22 24.67 -7.05
CA ASP A 19 -2.31 25.44 -6.19
C ASP A 19 -3.08 26.50 -5.39
N GLY A 20 -2.82 26.54 -4.08
CA GLY A 20 -3.48 27.41 -3.12
C GLY A 20 -4.86 26.94 -2.64
N GLN A 21 -5.45 25.89 -3.23
CA GLN A 21 -6.79 25.41 -2.90
C GLN A 21 -6.86 24.85 -1.46
N LEU A 22 -7.91 25.20 -0.74
CA LEU A 22 -8.31 24.54 0.51
C LEU A 22 -9.36 23.47 0.18
N SER A 23 -9.20 22.25 0.71
CA SER A 23 -10.15 21.16 0.51
C SER A 23 -11.41 21.37 1.35
N GLY A 24 -12.49 20.68 0.98
CA GLY A 24 -13.54 20.35 1.95
C GLY A 24 -13.05 19.32 2.98
N ALA A 25 -13.92 18.90 3.90
CA ALA A 25 -13.60 17.84 4.84
C ALA A 25 -13.48 16.49 4.11
N ILE A 26 -12.28 15.91 4.09
CA ILE A 26 -12.00 14.61 3.48
C ILE A 26 -12.11 13.53 4.56
N LYS A 27 -13.02 12.57 4.39
CA LYS A 27 -13.14 11.42 5.29
C LYS A 27 -12.17 10.31 4.85
N SER A 28 -11.33 9.84 5.75
CA SER A 28 -10.43 8.69 5.57
C SER A 28 -10.66 7.64 6.67
N GLY A 29 -9.94 6.51 6.60
CA GLY A 29 -9.92 5.51 7.67
C GLY A 29 -9.40 6.04 9.02
N TYR A 30 -8.73 7.20 9.02
CA TYR A 30 -8.17 7.85 10.22
C TYR A 30 -9.02 9.02 10.75
N GLY A 31 -10.18 9.32 10.13
CA GLY A 31 -11.07 10.40 10.55
C GLY A 31 -11.33 11.43 9.45
N TYR A 32 -11.39 12.71 9.82
CA TYR A 32 -11.63 13.83 8.89
C TYR A 32 -10.39 14.71 8.76
N HIS A 33 -10.08 15.12 7.53
CA HIS A 33 -8.90 15.92 7.19
C HIS A 33 -9.28 17.16 6.40
N LEU A 34 -8.61 18.28 6.68
CA LEU A 34 -8.65 19.51 5.90
C LEU A 34 -7.25 19.78 5.35
N VAL A 35 -7.13 20.05 4.05
CA VAL A 35 -5.84 20.16 3.36
C VAL A 35 -5.78 21.46 2.59
N LYS A 36 -4.64 22.18 2.69
CA LYS A 36 -4.31 23.28 1.79
C LYS A 36 -3.23 22.82 0.82
N PHE A 37 -3.52 22.83 -0.47
CA PHE A 37 -2.55 22.43 -1.49
C PHE A 37 -1.59 23.58 -1.78
N LEU A 38 -0.32 23.41 -1.44
CA LEU A 38 0.70 24.44 -1.63
C LEU A 38 1.41 24.35 -2.99
N GLY A 39 1.18 23.26 -3.73
CA GLY A 39 1.81 23.00 -5.02
C GLY A 39 2.57 21.67 -5.05
N LYS A 40 3.21 21.40 -6.19
CA LYS A 40 3.98 20.18 -6.44
C LYS A 40 5.47 20.47 -6.37
N ARG A 41 6.22 19.58 -5.73
CA ARG A 41 7.69 19.57 -5.81
C ARG A 41 8.08 18.64 -6.96
N PRO A 42 8.82 19.12 -7.99
CA PRO A 42 9.30 18.26 -9.05
C PRO A 42 10.28 17.23 -8.48
N VAL A 43 10.24 16.03 -9.03
CA VAL A 43 11.13 14.91 -8.69
C VAL A 43 11.54 14.25 -9.99
N THR A 44 12.82 13.93 -10.12
CA THR A 44 13.36 13.19 -11.28
C THR A 44 13.25 11.70 -11.02
N PHE A 45 13.20 10.88 -12.08
CA PHE A 45 13.18 9.43 -11.95
C PHE A 45 14.38 8.91 -11.15
N ASP A 46 15.59 9.36 -11.49
CA ASP A 46 16.83 8.97 -10.82
C ASP A 46 16.78 9.18 -9.30
N SER A 47 16.08 10.23 -8.83
CA SER A 47 15.96 10.53 -7.39
C SER A 47 15.03 9.58 -6.62
N VAL A 48 14.21 8.79 -7.33
CA VAL A 48 13.20 7.91 -6.74
C VAL A 48 13.29 6.45 -7.23
N GLU A 49 14.20 6.15 -8.16
CA GLU A 49 14.35 4.84 -8.80
C GLU A 49 14.53 3.73 -7.75
N ASP A 50 15.52 3.85 -6.87
CA ASP A 50 15.79 2.86 -5.82
C ASP A 50 14.58 2.60 -4.92
N ARG A 51 13.81 3.65 -4.62
CA ARG A 51 12.59 3.52 -3.82
C ARG A 51 11.52 2.76 -4.58
N ILE A 52 11.30 3.07 -5.86
CA ILE A 52 10.33 2.38 -6.72
C ILE A 52 10.70 0.90 -6.84
N VAL A 53 11.96 0.59 -7.12
CA VAL A 53 12.48 -0.79 -7.23
C VAL A 53 12.24 -1.54 -5.92
N SER A 54 12.58 -0.93 -4.78
CA SER A 54 12.38 -1.53 -3.46
C SER A 54 10.90 -1.83 -3.19
N MET A 55 10.00 -0.90 -3.51
CA MET A 55 8.56 -1.10 -3.35
C MET A 55 8.03 -2.25 -4.22
N LEU A 56 8.40 -2.27 -5.50
CA LEU A 56 7.97 -3.31 -6.44
C LEU A 56 8.53 -4.68 -6.05
N PHE A 57 9.79 -4.73 -5.60
CA PHE A 57 10.41 -5.96 -5.13
C PHE A 57 9.66 -6.53 -3.93
N GLN A 58 9.36 -5.72 -2.90
CA GLN A 58 8.62 -6.18 -1.71
C GLN A 58 7.21 -6.68 -2.09
N GLN A 59 6.51 -5.96 -2.96
CA GLN A 59 5.20 -6.37 -3.45
C GLN A 59 5.26 -7.72 -4.17
N LYS A 60 6.24 -7.90 -5.07
CA LYS A 60 6.42 -9.14 -5.81
C LYS A 60 6.86 -10.29 -4.93
N LEU A 61 7.75 -10.05 -3.98
CA LEU A 61 8.19 -11.05 -3.01
C LEU A 61 7.01 -11.60 -2.21
N ALA A 62 6.15 -10.73 -1.67
CA ALA A 62 4.96 -11.14 -0.93
C ALA A 62 3.98 -11.94 -1.82
N GLU A 63 3.74 -11.49 -3.05
CA GLU A 63 2.89 -12.19 -4.02
C GLU A 63 3.41 -13.61 -4.34
N GLN A 64 4.71 -13.72 -4.63
CA GLN A 64 5.34 -15.01 -4.94
C GLN A 64 5.42 -15.92 -3.72
N PHE A 65 5.71 -15.38 -2.55
CA PHE A 65 5.76 -16.15 -1.31
C PHE A 65 4.41 -16.79 -0.98
N ALA A 66 3.31 -16.03 -1.10
CA ALA A 66 1.96 -16.57 -0.88
C ALA A 66 1.65 -17.73 -1.84
N LYS A 67 1.98 -17.57 -3.13
CA LYS A 67 1.82 -18.64 -4.15
C LYS A 67 2.67 -19.87 -3.81
N TRP A 68 3.93 -19.64 -3.45
CA TRP A 68 4.87 -20.69 -3.08
C TRP A 68 4.40 -21.48 -1.85
N VAL A 69 3.87 -20.83 -0.80
CA VAL A 69 3.33 -21.52 0.38
C VAL A 69 2.15 -22.43 0.01
N VAL A 70 1.23 -21.95 -0.84
CA VAL A 70 0.10 -22.77 -1.32
C VAL A 70 0.59 -23.98 -2.11
N GLN A 71 1.54 -23.77 -3.01
CA GLN A 71 2.13 -24.86 -3.80
C GLN A 71 2.82 -25.89 -2.90
N ARG A 72 3.70 -25.45 -1.99
CA ARG A 72 4.42 -26.34 -1.07
C ARG A 72 3.48 -27.16 -0.19
N ARG A 73 2.36 -26.57 0.27
CA ARG A 73 1.33 -27.30 1.02
C ARG A 73 0.64 -28.38 0.19
N ARG A 74 0.42 -28.15 -1.11
CA ARG A 74 -0.18 -29.15 -2.01
C ARG A 74 0.77 -30.31 -2.32
N GLU A 75 2.05 -30.01 -2.49
CA GLU A 75 3.08 -31.00 -2.83
C GLU A 75 3.57 -31.84 -1.64
N SER A 76 3.18 -31.45 -0.41
CA SER A 76 3.63 -32.11 0.81
C SER A 76 2.49 -32.83 1.51
N GLU A 77 2.76 -33.99 2.09
CA GLU A 77 1.83 -34.63 3.02
C GLU A 77 1.87 -33.91 4.38
N VAL A 78 0.91 -33.03 4.63
CA VAL A 78 0.78 -32.31 5.90
C VAL A 78 -0.23 -33.04 6.79
N ARG A 79 0.23 -33.62 7.91
CA ARG A 79 -0.63 -34.23 8.93
C ARG A 79 -0.74 -33.31 10.15
N ILE A 80 -1.97 -33.05 10.61
CA ILE A 80 -2.25 -32.26 11.82
C ILE A 80 -2.83 -33.22 12.85
N TYR A 81 -2.14 -33.38 13.99
CA TYR A 81 -2.53 -34.35 15.02
C TYR A 81 -3.34 -33.75 16.17
N MET A 82 -3.42 -32.42 16.27
CA MET A 82 -4.24 -31.75 17.29
C MET A 82 -5.66 -31.54 16.77
N GLU A 83 -6.63 -32.18 17.42
CA GLU A 83 -8.04 -32.17 17.00
C GLU A 83 -8.71 -30.79 17.05
N ASP A 84 -8.25 -29.88 17.93
CA ASP A 84 -8.81 -28.55 18.08
C ASP A 84 -8.09 -27.46 17.26
N TYR A 85 -7.09 -27.81 16.45
CA TYR A 85 -6.27 -26.83 15.72
C TYR A 85 -7.01 -26.11 14.58
N VAL A 86 -8.07 -26.71 14.04
CA VAL A 86 -8.81 -26.19 12.86
C VAL A 86 -10.19 -25.64 13.22
N LYS A 87 -10.60 -25.71 14.49
CA LYS A 87 -11.89 -25.17 14.92
C LYS A 87 -11.79 -23.63 14.99
N ALA A 88 -12.38 -22.97 14.01
CA ALA A 88 -12.72 -21.54 14.04
C ALA A 88 -14.13 -21.36 14.60
#